data_AF-G8PBP1-F1
#
_entry.id   AF-G8PBP1-F1
#
_cell.length_a   1.000
_cell.length_b   1.000
_cell.length_c   1.000
_cell.angle_alpha   90.00
_cell.angle_beta   90.00
_cell.angle_gamma   90.00
#
_symmetry.space_group_name_H-M   'P 1'
#
loop_
_entity.id
_entity.type
_entity.pdbx_description
1 polymer ?
#
loop_
_entity_poly.entity_id
_entity_poly.type
_entity_poly.pdbx_seq_one_letter_code
_entity_poly.pdbx_strand_id
1 'polypeptide(L)'
;MEKNFEKFLKLRTVLSELPTVRQPISETFDEKRVEREEKKLDKMTKTREFLKRPNEFKRYYHELTELIVRIQVTMFNRDIKDWTPESLADAMTEVIPLLDIAKKWDVLDQLDDVMADIIYFITGQHLVKHGEREFTDDYFKIMSERRMSINYDFGSENFLKHQFKSDPIQLSQDDSDLLFVGGINSELLDNLEEFLSEQSKTDNSLQMQITYALLTERPRNLMDAFFATDYEDIEETTIIYQSLFERYVGIMNVETFIDMSKVIHKLAKFLNRQGWVDDTKYQELLKQGNQLLFYMSKLSEKFTSNSLDRIETKVFNGPNYTINASNARKYLSKPGITLINTKLHPNEKFKLKNVLDDHQLDLEIAQFRKNMDSFLTIRISDPNLIFDKELFCEVILNIHKQMVRKYNRRLSKWTTRSLTDCLRQIYAEINILDEKPLFLRFFDIYLQYLNEIGKIKDYGTLHRALMNSRTDYFVNTIRRLSSKKT
;
A
#
# COMPACT_ATOMS: atom_id res chain seq x y z
N MET A 1 -20.69 3.42 -33.80
CA MET A 1 -21.50 2.30 -33.27
C MET A 1 -21.42 1.05 -34.15
N GLU A 2 -21.59 1.14 -35.47
CA GLU A 2 -21.49 -0.03 -36.37
C GLU A 2 -20.15 -0.78 -36.34
N LYS A 3 -19.00 -0.09 -36.25
CA LYS A 3 -17.67 -0.73 -36.10
C LYS A 3 -17.49 -1.53 -34.80
N ASN A 4 -18.25 -1.21 -33.74
CA ASN A 4 -18.23 -1.97 -32.50
C ASN A 4 -19.11 -3.22 -32.59
N PHE A 5 -20.13 -3.23 -33.46
CA PHE A 5 -21.09 -4.33 -33.61
C PHE A 5 -20.49 -5.54 -34.36
N GLU A 6 -19.66 -5.33 -35.40
CA GLU A 6 -18.94 -6.43 -36.05
C GLU A 6 -17.85 -7.05 -35.17
N LYS A 7 -17.12 -6.23 -34.39
CA LYS A 7 -16.13 -6.72 -33.42
C LYS A 7 -16.83 -7.51 -32.30
N PHE A 8 -17.99 -7.02 -31.86
CA PHE A 8 -18.86 -7.68 -30.89
C PHE A 8 -19.40 -9.04 -31.38
N LEU A 9 -19.91 -9.13 -32.62
CA LEU A 9 -20.37 -10.39 -33.20
C LEU A 9 -19.23 -11.42 -33.37
N LYS A 10 -18.02 -10.97 -33.77
CA LYS A 10 -16.84 -11.85 -33.85
C LYS A 10 -16.41 -12.38 -32.49
N LEU A 11 -16.38 -11.52 -31.46
CA LEU A 11 -16.09 -11.94 -30.08
C LEU A 11 -17.16 -12.91 -29.56
N ARG A 12 -18.42 -12.65 -29.85
CA ARG A 12 -19.55 -13.49 -29.43
C ARG A 12 -19.47 -14.92 -29.99
N THR A 13 -19.02 -15.10 -31.23
CA THR A 13 -18.81 -16.42 -31.84
C THR A 13 -17.65 -17.16 -31.16
N VAL A 14 -16.52 -16.48 -30.91
CA VAL A 14 -15.35 -17.05 -30.23
C VAL A 14 -15.67 -17.45 -28.79
N LEU A 15 -16.47 -16.64 -28.08
CA LEU A 15 -16.84 -16.89 -26.69
C LEU A 15 -17.96 -17.93 -26.54
N SER A 16 -18.73 -18.21 -27.60
CA SER A 16 -19.85 -19.16 -27.54
C SER A 16 -19.45 -20.59 -27.18
N GLU A 17 -18.16 -20.92 -27.34
CA GLU A 17 -17.55 -22.20 -27.02
C GLU A 17 -17.11 -22.32 -25.56
N LEU A 18 -17.09 -21.21 -24.80
CA LEU A 18 -16.72 -21.23 -23.39
C LEU A 18 -17.79 -21.97 -22.55
N PRO A 19 -17.40 -22.90 -21.65
CA PRO A 19 -18.33 -23.65 -20.80
C PRO A 19 -19.21 -22.77 -19.90
N THR A 20 -18.77 -21.55 -19.62
CA THR A 20 -19.46 -20.59 -18.75
C THR A 20 -20.55 -19.79 -19.48
N VAL A 21 -20.56 -19.79 -20.82
CA VAL A 21 -21.58 -19.10 -21.62
C VAL A 21 -22.86 -19.93 -21.65
N ARG A 22 -23.97 -19.30 -21.23
CA ARG A 22 -25.25 -20.00 -21.12
C ARG A 22 -25.95 -20.11 -22.48
N GLN A 23 -26.12 -21.34 -22.95
CA GLN A 23 -26.85 -21.64 -24.17
C GLN A 23 -28.36 -21.78 -23.94
N PRO A 24 -29.21 -21.46 -24.95
CA PRO A 24 -28.87 -20.84 -26.22
C PRO A 24 -28.61 -19.33 -26.07
N ILE A 25 -27.60 -18.82 -26.77
CA ILE A 25 -27.33 -17.38 -26.86
C ILE A 25 -28.44 -16.73 -27.71
N SER A 26 -29.10 -15.67 -27.18
CA SER A 26 -30.16 -14.95 -27.91
C SER A 26 -29.62 -14.33 -29.21
N GLU A 27 -30.28 -14.54 -30.35
CA GLU A 27 -29.86 -13.92 -31.62
C GLU A 27 -29.98 -12.39 -31.60
N THR A 28 -30.85 -11.84 -30.75
CA THR A 28 -31.08 -10.41 -30.62
C THR A 28 -30.60 -9.86 -29.27
N PHE A 29 -30.09 -8.63 -29.30
CA PHE A 29 -29.65 -7.89 -28.12
C PHE A 29 -30.86 -7.23 -27.44
N ASP A 30 -31.12 -7.59 -26.18
CA ASP A 30 -32.17 -6.96 -25.37
C ASP A 30 -31.58 -5.88 -24.47
N GLU A 31 -31.54 -4.64 -24.97
CA GLU A 31 -31.02 -3.48 -24.24
C GLU A 31 -31.81 -3.22 -22.94
N LYS A 32 -33.12 -3.51 -22.94
CA LYS A 32 -33.96 -3.37 -21.74
C LYS A 32 -33.64 -4.42 -20.68
N ARG A 33 -33.07 -5.57 -21.06
CA ARG A 33 -32.56 -6.57 -20.10
C ARG A 33 -31.27 -6.06 -19.45
N VAL A 34 -30.36 -5.50 -20.23
CA VAL A 34 -29.11 -4.90 -19.72
C VAL A 34 -29.40 -3.79 -18.72
N GLU A 35 -30.23 -2.80 -19.09
CA GLU A 35 -30.59 -1.67 -18.21
C GLU A 35 -31.25 -2.12 -16.89
N ARG A 36 -32.03 -3.22 -16.93
CA ARG A 36 -32.66 -3.78 -15.73
C ARG A 36 -31.64 -4.41 -14.79
N GLU A 37 -30.61 -5.05 -15.32
CA GLU A 37 -29.53 -5.61 -14.50
C GLU A 37 -28.59 -4.51 -13.96
N GLU A 38 -28.26 -3.49 -14.76
CA GLU A 38 -27.45 -2.34 -14.31
C GLU A 38 -28.09 -1.63 -13.10
N LYS A 39 -29.41 -1.39 -13.16
CA LYS A 39 -30.19 -0.80 -12.05
C LYS A 39 -30.16 -1.60 -10.75
N LYS A 40 -29.82 -2.90 -10.78
CA LYS A 40 -29.67 -3.69 -9.55
C LYS A 40 -28.36 -3.34 -8.83
N LEU A 41 -27.31 -2.97 -9.56
CA LEU A 41 -26.01 -2.57 -9.01
C LEU A 41 -25.92 -1.07 -8.70
N ASP A 42 -26.84 -0.24 -9.21
CA ASP A 42 -26.97 1.20 -8.88
C ASP A 42 -27.03 1.52 -7.37
N LYS A 43 -27.41 0.56 -6.53
CA LYS A 43 -27.43 0.76 -5.07
C LYS A 43 -26.04 0.78 -4.46
N MET A 44 -25.05 0.16 -5.11
CA MET A 44 -23.65 0.12 -4.71
C MET A 44 -23.05 1.53 -4.70
N THR A 45 -23.41 2.34 -5.71
CA THR A 45 -22.95 3.73 -5.86
C THR A 45 -23.72 4.75 -4.99
N LYS A 46 -24.75 4.30 -4.25
CA LYS A 46 -25.60 5.13 -3.39
C LYS A 46 -25.27 5.01 -1.90
N THR A 47 -24.23 4.25 -1.54
CA THR A 47 -23.81 4.09 -0.14
C THR A 47 -23.13 5.36 0.39
N ARG A 48 -23.31 5.67 1.69
CA ARG A 48 -22.78 6.90 2.32
C ARG A 48 -21.25 6.99 2.27
N GLU A 49 -20.56 5.86 2.19
CA GLU A 49 -19.11 5.77 2.05
C GLU A 49 -18.67 6.04 0.61
N PHE A 50 -19.37 5.50 -0.39
CA PHE A 50 -19.11 5.76 -1.79
C PHE A 50 -19.37 7.22 -2.18
N LEU A 51 -20.42 7.83 -1.62
CA LEU A 51 -20.77 9.24 -1.85
C LEU A 51 -19.69 10.23 -1.38
N LYS A 52 -18.78 9.81 -0.49
CA LYS A 52 -17.64 10.63 -0.03
C LYS A 52 -16.41 10.56 -0.94
N ARG A 53 -16.41 9.68 -1.95
CA ARG A 53 -15.30 9.54 -2.91
C ARG A 53 -15.28 10.70 -3.94
N PRO A 54 -14.13 11.00 -4.55
CA PRO A 54 -14.03 11.99 -5.63
C PRO A 54 -14.98 11.67 -6.80
N ASN A 55 -15.44 12.71 -7.52
CA ASN A 55 -16.41 12.55 -8.61
C ASN A 55 -15.86 11.73 -9.78
N GLU A 56 -14.56 11.84 -10.06
CA GLU A 56 -13.90 11.07 -11.11
C GLU A 56 -13.88 9.58 -10.79
N PHE A 57 -13.52 9.22 -9.55
CA PHE A 57 -13.62 7.84 -9.06
C PHE A 57 -15.05 7.30 -9.19
N LYS A 58 -16.06 8.09 -8.82
CA LYS A 58 -17.47 7.68 -8.94
C LYS A 58 -17.89 7.41 -10.38
N ARG A 59 -17.52 8.30 -11.32
CA ARG A 59 -17.85 8.15 -12.74
C ARG A 59 -17.18 6.91 -13.31
N TYR A 60 -15.90 6.75 -13.05
CA TYR A 60 -15.10 5.63 -13.53
C TYR A 60 -15.60 4.28 -12.99
N TYR A 61 -15.84 4.20 -11.69
CA TYR A 61 -16.37 3.00 -11.03
C TYR A 61 -17.75 2.59 -11.56
N HIS A 62 -18.59 3.59 -11.89
CA HIS A 62 -19.89 3.35 -12.52
C HIS A 62 -19.74 2.78 -13.94
N GLU A 63 -18.88 3.36 -14.77
CA GLU A 63 -18.60 2.89 -16.14
C GLU A 63 -18.09 1.43 -16.15
N LEU A 64 -17.22 1.06 -15.20
CA LEU A 64 -16.72 -0.32 -15.08
C LEU A 64 -17.81 -1.31 -14.63
N THR A 65 -18.65 -0.89 -13.68
CA THR A 65 -19.77 -1.72 -13.21
C THR A 65 -20.75 -2.02 -14.34
N GLU A 66 -21.10 -1.01 -15.14
CA GLU A 66 -21.94 -1.16 -16.33
C GLU A 66 -21.29 -2.09 -17.37
N LEU A 67 -19.99 -1.93 -17.60
CA LEU A 67 -19.24 -2.78 -18.53
C LEU A 67 -19.32 -4.26 -18.15
N ILE A 68 -19.11 -4.59 -16.88
CA ILE A 68 -19.17 -5.96 -16.37
C ILE A 68 -20.58 -6.55 -16.55
N VAL A 69 -21.62 -5.78 -16.21
CA VAL A 69 -23.01 -6.20 -16.42
C VAL A 69 -23.29 -6.46 -17.89
N ARG A 70 -22.87 -5.55 -18.77
CA ARG A 70 -23.02 -5.68 -20.21
C ARG A 70 -22.34 -6.95 -20.72
N ILE A 71 -21.11 -7.22 -20.30
CA ILE A 71 -20.39 -8.44 -20.70
C ILE A 71 -21.17 -9.69 -20.26
N GLN A 72 -21.59 -9.75 -18.99
CA GLN A 72 -22.30 -10.93 -18.47
C GLN A 72 -23.64 -11.17 -19.15
N VAL A 73 -24.44 -10.13 -19.34
CA VAL A 73 -25.78 -10.26 -19.94
C VAL A 73 -25.70 -10.58 -21.44
N THR A 74 -24.73 -9.99 -22.14
CA THR A 74 -24.74 -9.95 -23.61
C THR A 74 -23.83 -10.99 -24.24
N MET A 75 -22.72 -11.32 -23.57
CA MET A 75 -21.75 -12.32 -24.03
C MET A 75 -21.90 -13.65 -23.29
N PHE A 76 -22.09 -13.62 -21.96
CA PHE A 76 -22.29 -14.85 -21.17
C PHE A 76 -23.75 -15.28 -21.04
N ASN A 77 -24.70 -14.44 -21.49
CA ASN A 77 -26.15 -14.66 -21.42
C ASN A 77 -26.67 -14.91 -19.98
N ARG A 78 -26.07 -14.24 -18.99
CA ARG A 78 -26.40 -14.40 -17.56
C ARG A 78 -26.94 -13.09 -16.97
N ASP A 79 -28.12 -13.19 -16.35
CA ASP A 79 -28.60 -12.18 -15.41
C ASP A 79 -27.78 -12.26 -14.12
N ILE A 80 -27.78 -11.21 -13.28
CA ILE A 80 -26.97 -11.17 -12.04
C ILE A 80 -27.22 -12.40 -11.15
N LYS A 81 -28.47 -12.88 -11.08
CA LYS A 81 -28.84 -14.08 -10.31
C LYS A 81 -28.20 -15.40 -10.76
N ASP A 82 -27.75 -15.41 -12.01
CA ASP A 82 -27.15 -16.55 -12.68
C ASP A 82 -25.64 -16.35 -12.86
N TRP A 83 -25.05 -15.28 -12.30
CA TRP A 83 -23.59 -15.10 -12.32
C TRP A 83 -22.90 -16.20 -11.51
N THR A 84 -21.74 -16.59 -11.99
CA THR A 84 -20.89 -17.62 -11.38
C THR A 84 -19.46 -17.09 -11.29
N PRO A 85 -18.66 -17.58 -10.33
CA PRO A 85 -17.24 -17.25 -10.25
C PRO A 85 -16.51 -17.44 -11.58
N GLU A 86 -16.76 -18.55 -12.27
CA GLU A 86 -16.14 -18.90 -13.55
C GLU A 86 -16.55 -17.94 -14.67
N SER A 87 -17.83 -17.53 -14.73
CA SER A 87 -18.30 -16.61 -15.78
C SER A 87 -17.76 -15.20 -15.60
N LEU A 88 -17.56 -14.76 -14.36
CA LEU A 88 -16.91 -13.48 -14.08
C LEU A 88 -15.41 -13.56 -14.36
N ALA A 89 -14.76 -14.68 -14.04
CA ALA A 89 -13.36 -14.89 -14.36
C ALA A 89 -13.12 -14.92 -15.88
N ASP A 90 -13.94 -15.64 -16.65
CA ASP A 90 -13.85 -15.66 -18.12
C ASP A 90 -14.12 -14.27 -18.72
N ALA A 91 -15.01 -13.47 -18.14
CA ALA A 91 -15.20 -12.10 -18.59
C ALA A 91 -13.93 -11.25 -18.41
N MET A 92 -13.23 -11.44 -17.29
CA MET A 92 -12.01 -10.71 -16.99
C MET A 92 -10.81 -11.18 -17.83
N THR A 93 -10.66 -12.48 -18.08
CA THR A 93 -9.48 -13.02 -18.77
C THR A 93 -9.65 -13.12 -20.27
N GLU A 94 -10.85 -13.43 -20.77
CA GLU A 94 -11.09 -13.70 -22.19
C GLU A 94 -11.75 -12.52 -22.92
N VAL A 95 -12.57 -11.73 -22.23
CA VAL A 95 -13.39 -10.69 -22.89
C VAL A 95 -12.79 -9.30 -22.77
N ILE A 96 -12.52 -8.83 -21.56
CA ILE A 96 -12.04 -7.47 -21.29
C ILE A 96 -10.74 -7.15 -22.06
N PRO A 97 -9.73 -8.03 -22.14
CA PRO A 97 -8.51 -7.76 -22.89
C PRO A 97 -8.73 -7.55 -24.40
N LEU A 98 -9.82 -8.09 -24.95
CA LEU A 98 -10.16 -7.99 -26.37
C LEU A 98 -10.97 -6.70 -26.69
N LEU A 99 -11.49 -6.03 -25.66
CA LEU A 99 -12.10 -4.72 -25.79
C LEU A 99 -10.99 -3.65 -25.89
N ASP A 100 -11.08 -2.73 -26.86
CA ASP A 100 -10.10 -1.60 -27.00
C ASP A 100 -10.11 -0.63 -25.80
N ILE A 101 -10.84 -0.96 -24.73
CA ILE A 101 -10.89 -0.29 -23.43
C ILE A 101 -9.62 -0.62 -22.61
N ALA A 102 -9.05 -1.82 -22.79
CA ALA A 102 -7.85 -2.29 -22.08
C ALA A 102 -6.54 -1.60 -22.52
N LYS A 103 -6.56 -0.76 -23.56
CA LYS A 103 -5.39 0.03 -23.99
C LYS A 103 -5.06 1.20 -23.06
N LYS A 104 -5.91 1.48 -22.06
CA LYS A 104 -5.55 2.31 -20.89
C LYS A 104 -5.11 1.36 -19.79
N TRP A 105 -3.81 1.16 -19.64
CA TRP A 105 -3.24 0.14 -18.75
C TRP A 105 -3.63 0.31 -17.26
N ASP A 106 -4.04 1.51 -16.82
CA ASP A 106 -4.58 1.77 -15.47
C ASP A 106 -5.96 1.14 -15.18
N VAL A 107 -6.62 0.54 -16.18
CA VAL A 107 -7.99 0.03 -16.04
C VAL A 107 -8.06 -1.39 -15.47
N LEU A 108 -7.02 -2.20 -15.66
CA LEU A 108 -7.04 -3.62 -15.28
C LEU A 108 -6.86 -3.85 -13.78
N ASP A 109 -6.02 -3.06 -13.11
CA ASP A 109 -5.82 -3.20 -11.65
C ASP A 109 -7.02 -2.64 -10.85
N GLN A 110 -7.64 -1.57 -11.35
CA GLN A 110 -8.86 -1.02 -10.75
C GLN A 110 -10.09 -1.91 -11.01
N LEU A 111 -10.05 -2.74 -12.05
CA LEU A 111 -11.11 -3.70 -12.34
C LEU A 111 -11.19 -4.81 -11.29
N ASP A 112 -10.08 -5.22 -10.68
CA ASP A 112 -10.10 -6.24 -9.61
C ASP A 112 -10.75 -5.74 -8.33
N ASP A 113 -10.45 -4.50 -7.93
CA ASP A 113 -11.09 -3.86 -6.79
C ASP A 113 -12.59 -3.67 -7.02
N VAL A 114 -12.97 -3.24 -8.24
CA VAL A 114 -14.38 -3.11 -8.64
C VAL A 114 -15.07 -4.48 -8.68
N MET A 115 -14.39 -5.52 -9.18
CA MET A 115 -14.89 -6.88 -9.19
C MET A 115 -15.10 -7.44 -7.78
N ALA A 116 -14.16 -7.20 -6.87
CA ALA A 116 -14.27 -7.59 -5.47
C ALA A 116 -15.47 -6.91 -4.81
N ASP A 117 -15.66 -5.62 -5.03
CA ASP A 117 -16.80 -4.87 -4.51
C ASP A 117 -18.14 -5.36 -5.11
N ILE A 118 -18.17 -5.66 -6.42
CA ILE A 118 -19.34 -6.23 -7.09
C ILE A 118 -19.69 -7.59 -6.47
N ILE A 119 -18.70 -8.47 -6.26
CA ILE A 119 -18.90 -9.78 -5.66
C ILE A 119 -19.42 -9.64 -4.23
N TYR A 120 -18.81 -8.77 -3.43
CA TYR A 120 -19.27 -8.48 -2.07
C TYR A 120 -20.70 -7.95 -2.06
N PHE A 121 -21.04 -7.05 -2.99
CA PHE A 121 -22.38 -6.48 -3.09
C PHE A 121 -23.43 -7.50 -3.54
N ILE A 122 -23.20 -8.25 -4.62
CA ILE A 122 -24.19 -9.20 -5.16
C ILE A 122 -24.43 -10.37 -4.21
N THR A 123 -23.43 -10.78 -3.44
CA THR A 123 -23.56 -11.86 -2.46
C THR A 123 -24.20 -11.35 -1.17
N GLY A 124 -23.78 -10.18 -0.67
CA GLY A 124 -24.35 -9.53 0.52
C GLY A 124 -25.81 -9.08 0.35
N GLN A 125 -26.24 -8.80 -0.89
CA GLN A 125 -27.65 -8.53 -1.22
C GLN A 125 -28.44 -9.79 -1.64
N HIS A 126 -27.82 -10.98 -1.57
CA HIS A 126 -28.41 -12.25 -2.01
C HIS A 126 -28.94 -12.21 -3.45
N LEU A 127 -28.28 -11.42 -4.31
CA LEU A 127 -28.62 -11.35 -5.73
C LEU A 127 -28.16 -12.61 -6.47
N VAL A 128 -27.07 -13.26 -6.01
CA VAL A 128 -26.60 -14.58 -6.48
C VAL A 128 -26.98 -15.71 -5.51
N LYS A 129 -26.96 -16.95 -6.01
CA LYS A 129 -27.35 -18.14 -5.24
C LYS A 129 -26.30 -18.64 -4.24
N HIS A 130 -25.01 -18.36 -4.46
CA HIS A 130 -23.94 -18.87 -3.61
C HIS A 130 -23.68 -17.90 -2.45
N GLY A 131 -23.16 -18.43 -1.34
CA GLY A 131 -22.77 -17.60 -0.20
C GLY A 131 -21.57 -16.72 -0.54
N GLU A 132 -21.48 -15.54 0.09
CA GLU A 132 -20.40 -14.56 -0.12
C GLU A 132 -19.01 -15.17 -0.12
N ARG A 133 -18.71 -15.97 0.91
CA ARG A 133 -17.38 -16.56 1.08
C ARG A 133 -17.04 -17.56 0.00
N GLU A 134 -17.98 -18.44 -0.36
CA GLU A 134 -17.79 -19.46 -1.40
C GLU A 134 -17.57 -18.80 -2.77
N PHE A 135 -18.45 -17.86 -3.14
CA PHE A 135 -18.36 -17.16 -4.41
C PHE A 135 -17.05 -16.37 -4.55
N THR A 136 -16.64 -15.70 -3.47
CA THR A 136 -15.41 -14.89 -3.45
C THR A 136 -14.16 -15.77 -3.52
N ASP A 137 -14.08 -16.82 -2.69
CA ASP A 137 -12.94 -17.73 -2.63
C ASP A 137 -12.76 -18.46 -3.98
N ASP A 138 -13.85 -18.92 -4.60
CA ASP A 138 -13.80 -19.60 -5.90
C ASP A 138 -13.39 -18.65 -7.03
N TYR A 139 -13.91 -17.42 -7.05
CA TYR A 139 -13.55 -16.44 -8.08
C TYR A 139 -12.06 -16.10 -8.04
N PHE A 140 -11.54 -15.78 -6.85
CA PHE A 140 -10.12 -15.45 -6.70
C PHE A 140 -9.21 -16.64 -6.97
N LYS A 141 -9.64 -17.85 -6.61
CA LYS A 141 -8.91 -19.08 -6.96
C LYS A 141 -8.81 -19.24 -8.49
N ILE A 142 -9.93 -19.15 -9.20
CA ILE A 142 -9.95 -19.27 -10.67
C ILE A 142 -9.11 -18.19 -11.33
N MET A 143 -9.23 -16.93 -10.88
CA MET A 143 -8.41 -15.83 -11.37
C MET A 143 -6.93 -16.06 -11.10
N SER A 144 -6.55 -16.57 -9.92
CA SER A 144 -5.15 -16.91 -9.61
C SER A 144 -4.61 -18.03 -10.50
N GLU A 145 -5.42 -19.05 -10.81
CA GLU A 145 -5.04 -20.17 -11.66
C GLU A 145 -4.90 -19.75 -13.13
N ARG A 146 -5.77 -18.87 -13.63
CA ARG A 146 -5.81 -18.44 -15.04
C ARG A 146 -4.90 -17.26 -15.36
N ARG A 147 -4.59 -16.41 -14.37
CA ARG A 147 -3.55 -15.38 -14.52
C ARG A 147 -2.17 -15.96 -14.73
N MET A 148 -1.90 -17.21 -14.31
CA MET A 148 -0.65 -17.91 -14.63
C MET A 148 -0.43 -18.15 -16.15
N SER A 149 -1.46 -18.07 -16.99
CA SER A 149 -1.33 -18.21 -18.47
C SER A 149 -0.95 -16.91 -19.19
N ILE A 150 -1.08 -15.75 -18.54
CA ILE A 150 -0.42 -14.52 -18.98
C ILE A 150 0.91 -14.53 -18.24
N ASN A 151 1.99 -14.95 -18.90
CA ASN A 151 3.33 -15.12 -18.32
C ASN A 151 3.75 -13.90 -17.48
N TYR A 152 3.44 -13.92 -16.19
CA TYR A 152 4.33 -13.41 -15.16
C TYR A 152 5.22 -14.57 -14.79
N ASP A 153 6.46 -14.51 -15.28
CA ASP A 153 7.53 -15.38 -14.84
C ASP A 153 7.83 -15.08 -13.37
N PHE A 154 7.04 -15.65 -12.46
CA PHE A 154 7.43 -15.76 -11.06
C PHE A 154 8.52 -16.83 -10.98
N GLY A 155 9.71 -16.45 -11.45
CA GLY A 155 10.95 -17.18 -11.25
C GLY A 155 11.24 -17.28 -9.75
N SER A 156 10.68 -18.33 -9.14
CA SER A 156 10.62 -18.56 -7.69
C SER A 156 11.99 -18.67 -7.00
N GLU A 157 13.09 -18.79 -7.75
CA GLU A 157 14.46 -18.71 -7.21
C GLU A 157 15.17 -17.38 -7.39
N ASN A 158 14.74 -16.51 -8.33
CA ASN A 158 15.36 -15.20 -8.56
C ASN A 158 14.61 -14.08 -7.84
N PHE A 159 13.28 -14.15 -7.74
CA PHE A 159 12.46 -13.12 -7.09
C PHE A 159 12.85 -12.87 -5.62
N LEU A 160 12.96 -13.94 -4.82
CA LEU A 160 13.39 -13.83 -3.41
C LEU A 160 14.84 -13.36 -3.29
N LYS A 161 15.69 -13.68 -4.27
CA LYS A 161 17.05 -13.13 -4.33
C LYS A 161 17.01 -11.62 -4.57
N HIS A 162 16.17 -11.11 -5.47
CA HIS A 162 16.03 -9.67 -5.71
C HIS A 162 15.42 -8.91 -4.52
N GLN A 163 14.49 -9.51 -3.78
CA GLN A 163 13.84 -8.87 -2.63
C GLN A 163 14.73 -8.62 -1.40
N PHE A 164 15.83 -9.36 -1.26
CA PHE A 164 16.69 -9.32 -0.06
C PHE A 164 18.18 -9.08 -0.35
N LYS A 165 18.67 -9.25 -1.59
CA LYS A 165 20.11 -9.10 -1.90
C LYS A 165 20.62 -7.66 -1.92
N SER A 166 19.75 -6.68 -1.80
CA SER A 166 20.08 -5.28 -2.04
C SER A 166 20.15 -4.50 -0.72
N ASP A 167 21.36 -4.12 -0.35
CA ASP A 167 21.61 -2.96 0.51
C ASP A 167 21.97 -1.79 -0.41
N PRO A 168 21.09 -0.79 -0.56
CA PRO A 168 19.80 -0.61 0.13
C PRO A 168 18.64 -1.34 -0.55
N ILE A 169 17.56 -1.54 0.23
CA ILE A 169 16.32 -2.18 -0.22
C ILE A 169 15.88 -1.67 -1.61
N GLN A 170 15.72 -2.59 -2.55
CA GLN A 170 15.13 -2.33 -3.86
C GLN A 170 13.62 -2.07 -3.75
N LEU A 171 13.14 -1.15 -4.57
CA LEU A 171 11.71 -0.85 -4.67
C LEU A 171 11.10 -1.85 -5.66
N SER A 172 9.81 -2.19 -5.56
CA SER A 172 9.22 -3.20 -6.47
C SER A 172 8.62 -2.54 -7.72
N GLN A 173 8.77 -3.17 -8.89
CA GLN A 173 8.14 -2.71 -10.15
C GLN A 173 6.65 -3.09 -10.22
N ASP A 174 6.23 -4.11 -9.47
CA ASP A 174 4.90 -4.70 -9.60
C ASP A 174 3.91 -4.12 -8.58
N ASP A 175 2.67 -3.90 -9.03
CA ASP A 175 1.50 -3.56 -8.19
C ASP A 175 1.13 -4.64 -7.16
N SER A 176 1.95 -5.70 -7.02
CA SER A 176 1.69 -6.85 -6.16
C SER A 176 2.47 -6.86 -4.84
N ASP A 177 3.42 -5.94 -4.62
CA ASP A 177 4.23 -5.90 -3.39
C ASP A 177 3.81 -4.77 -2.43
N LEU A 178 2.78 -5.09 -1.65
CA LEU A 178 2.00 -4.16 -0.85
C LEU A 178 2.77 -3.36 0.23
N LEU A 179 4.01 -3.70 0.61
CA LEU A 179 4.77 -2.94 1.63
C LEU A 179 5.78 -1.92 1.07
N PHE A 180 6.27 -2.09 -0.16
CA PHE A 180 7.33 -1.28 -0.76
C PHE A 180 6.95 -0.92 -2.21
N VAL A 181 6.24 0.20 -2.33
CA VAL A 181 5.93 0.96 -3.56
C VAL A 181 5.58 0.17 -4.81
N GLY A 182 4.27 0.06 -5.08
CA GLY A 182 3.72 -0.10 -6.42
C GLY A 182 3.34 1.25 -7.06
N GLY A 183 3.22 1.27 -8.40
CA GLY A 183 2.73 2.41 -9.18
C GLY A 183 3.79 3.40 -9.70
N ILE A 184 5.07 3.05 -9.74
CA ILE A 184 6.14 3.89 -10.33
C ILE A 184 6.57 3.27 -11.66
N ASN A 185 6.64 4.09 -12.72
CA ASN A 185 7.23 3.67 -14.00
C ASN A 185 8.62 3.04 -13.76
N SER A 186 8.90 1.88 -14.37
CA SER A 186 10.14 1.11 -14.16
C SER A 186 11.41 1.94 -14.28
N GLU A 187 11.47 2.88 -15.22
CA GLU A 187 12.62 3.78 -15.39
C GLU A 187 12.85 4.69 -14.17
N LEU A 188 11.78 5.18 -13.55
CA LEU A 188 11.90 6.00 -12.34
C LEU A 188 12.18 5.15 -11.11
N LEU A 189 11.70 3.91 -11.08
CA LEU A 189 12.02 2.97 -10.02
C LEU A 189 13.52 2.69 -9.96
N ASP A 190 14.12 2.35 -11.09
CA ASP A 190 15.57 2.09 -11.20
C ASP A 190 16.39 3.31 -10.70
N ASN A 191 15.92 4.51 -11.01
CA ASN A 191 16.50 5.77 -10.52
C ASN A 191 16.32 5.94 -9.00
N LEU A 192 15.16 5.62 -8.42
CA LEU A 192 14.94 5.70 -6.97
C LEU A 192 15.76 4.64 -6.20
N GLU A 193 16.01 3.48 -6.80
CA GLU A 193 16.96 2.49 -6.28
C GLU A 193 18.40 3.03 -6.29
N GLU A 194 18.81 3.72 -7.35
CA GLU A 194 20.09 4.42 -7.38
C GLU A 194 20.17 5.49 -6.28
N PHE A 195 19.11 6.28 -6.08
CA PHE A 195 19.04 7.27 -5.01
C PHE A 195 19.15 6.64 -3.62
N LEU A 196 18.45 5.53 -3.38
CA LEU A 196 18.58 4.77 -2.15
C LEU A 196 20.04 4.31 -1.99
N SER A 197 20.67 3.79 -3.04
CA SER A 197 22.09 3.38 -3.04
C SER A 197 23.01 4.53 -2.68
N GLU A 198 22.79 5.73 -3.22
CA GLU A 198 23.51 6.93 -2.81
C GLU A 198 23.29 7.27 -1.32
N GLN A 199 22.06 7.13 -0.79
CA GLN A 199 21.77 7.41 0.63
C GLN A 199 22.36 6.38 1.58
N SER A 200 22.38 5.09 1.23
CA SER A 200 22.93 4.01 2.07
C SER A 200 24.42 4.18 2.35
N LYS A 201 25.14 4.81 1.42
CA LYS A 201 26.56 5.16 1.57
C LYS A 201 26.80 6.31 2.54
N THR A 202 25.73 6.92 3.06
CA THR A 202 25.84 7.97 4.08
C THR A 202 25.71 7.36 5.48
N ASP A 203 26.62 7.70 6.40
CA ASP A 203 26.59 7.24 7.80
C ASP A 203 25.46 7.89 8.64
N ASN A 204 24.30 8.14 8.04
CA ASN A 204 23.17 8.80 8.70
C ASN A 204 21.90 7.94 8.68
N SER A 205 21.80 7.04 9.66
CA SER A 205 20.65 6.14 9.84
C SER A 205 19.31 6.89 9.89
N LEU A 206 19.27 8.10 10.47
CA LEU A 206 18.03 8.89 10.55
C LEU A 206 17.57 9.33 9.15
N GLN A 207 18.48 9.85 8.32
CA GLN A 207 18.15 10.24 6.95
C GLN A 207 17.77 9.02 6.10
N MET A 208 18.43 7.87 6.32
CA MET A 208 18.07 6.64 5.63
C MET A 208 16.66 6.17 6.00
N GLN A 209 16.31 6.16 7.30
CA GLN A 209 14.97 5.77 7.75
C GLN A 209 13.88 6.74 7.26
N ILE A 210 14.15 8.05 7.24
CA ILE A 210 13.26 9.05 6.64
C ILE A 210 13.09 8.78 5.13
N THR A 211 14.17 8.42 4.43
CA THR A 211 14.13 8.10 3.00
C THR A 211 13.24 6.89 2.74
N TYR A 212 13.42 5.80 3.50
CA TYR A 212 12.55 4.63 3.40
C TYR A 212 11.09 4.97 3.70
N ALA A 213 10.84 5.75 4.76
CA ALA A 213 9.51 6.23 5.11
C ALA A 213 8.84 6.96 3.92
N LEU A 214 9.53 7.95 3.34
CA LEU A 214 8.99 8.77 2.25
C LEU A 214 8.70 7.95 1.00
N LEU A 215 9.63 7.08 0.61
CA LEU A 215 9.47 6.27 -0.59
C LEU A 215 8.37 5.22 -0.37
N THR A 216 8.37 4.51 0.75
CA THR A 216 7.49 3.33 0.94
C THR A 216 6.07 3.65 1.41
N GLU A 217 5.86 4.73 2.18
CA GLU A 217 4.57 4.94 2.81
C GLU A 217 3.49 5.51 1.88
N ARG A 218 3.88 6.45 1.02
CA ARG A 218 3.01 7.19 0.10
C ARG A 218 3.77 7.55 -1.18
N PRO A 219 4.31 6.56 -1.92
CA PRO A 219 5.06 6.82 -3.15
C PRO A 219 4.25 7.64 -4.13
N ARG A 220 2.97 7.31 -4.33
CA ARG A 220 2.09 8.06 -5.22
C ARG A 220 1.96 9.53 -4.83
N ASN A 221 1.75 9.86 -3.56
CA ASN A 221 1.63 11.26 -3.14
C ASN A 221 2.96 12.02 -3.28
N LEU A 222 4.08 11.33 -3.05
CA LEU A 222 5.41 11.88 -3.30
C LEU A 222 5.61 12.16 -4.79
N MET A 223 5.21 11.20 -5.62
CA MET A 223 5.24 11.27 -7.08
C MET A 223 4.34 12.38 -7.63
N ASP A 224 3.09 12.45 -7.19
CA ASP A 224 2.14 13.51 -7.55
C ASP A 224 2.73 14.87 -7.17
N ALA A 225 3.32 15.00 -5.97
CA ALA A 225 3.99 16.21 -5.55
C ALA A 225 5.18 16.61 -6.46
N PHE A 226 5.96 15.64 -6.94
CA PHE A 226 7.15 15.88 -7.77
C PHE A 226 6.82 16.13 -9.25
N PHE A 227 5.85 15.40 -9.80
CA PHE A 227 5.61 15.28 -11.24
C PHE A 227 4.33 15.95 -11.72
N ALA A 228 3.50 16.50 -10.84
CA ALA A 228 2.34 17.25 -11.29
C ALA A 228 2.74 18.39 -12.22
N THR A 229 2.26 18.29 -13.45
CA THR A 229 2.68 19.13 -14.58
C THR A 229 1.99 20.49 -14.60
N ASP A 230 0.84 20.66 -13.95
CA ASP A 230 0.13 21.94 -13.86
C ASP A 230 -0.76 21.93 -12.61
N TYR A 231 -0.31 22.50 -11.49
CA TYR A 231 -1.23 22.80 -10.38
C TYR A 231 -1.73 24.23 -10.57
N GLU A 232 -2.86 24.37 -11.26
CA GLU A 232 -3.62 25.62 -11.22
C GLU A 232 -4.21 25.89 -9.82
N ASP A 233 -4.24 24.88 -8.93
CA ASP A 233 -4.81 24.98 -7.58
C ASP A 233 -3.79 24.70 -6.46
N ILE A 234 -3.36 25.76 -5.77
CA ILE A 234 -2.44 25.73 -4.62
C ILE A 234 -3.00 24.89 -3.46
N GLU A 235 -4.33 24.76 -3.35
CA GLU A 235 -4.97 23.95 -2.30
C GLU A 235 -4.68 22.46 -2.49
N GLU A 236 -4.69 21.96 -3.73
CA GLU A 236 -4.47 20.54 -4.01
C GLU A 236 -3.02 20.13 -3.73
N THR A 237 -2.05 20.96 -4.12
CA THR A 237 -0.63 20.77 -3.78
C THR A 237 -0.44 20.76 -2.26
N THR A 238 -1.08 21.68 -1.54
CA THR A 238 -1.03 21.76 -0.08
C THR A 238 -1.57 20.48 0.57
N ILE A 239 -2.68 19.93 0.07
CA ILE A 239 -3.27 18.68 0.56
C ILE A 239 -2.33 17.48 0.34
N ILE A 240 -1.68 17.40 -0.83
CA ILE A 240 -0.77 16.30 -1.16
C ILE A 240 0.45 16.32 -0.24
N TYR A 241 1.12 17.48 -0.10
CA TYR A 241 2.24 17.66 0.82
C TYR A 241 1.84 17.51 2.29
N GLN A 242 0.64 17.96 2.68
CA GLN A 242 0.10 17.74 4.01
C GLN A 242 -0.04 16.24 4.28
N SER A 243 -0.61 15.49 3.35
CA SER A 243 -0.77 14.04 3.50
C SER A 243 0.58 13.29 3.59
N LEU A 244 1.65 13.83 3.01
CA LEU A 244 3.00 13.27 3.06
C LEU A 244 3.62 13.41 4.46
N PHE A 245 3.47 14.56 5.11
CA PHE A 245 4.13 14.81 6.39
C PHE A 245 3.24 14.69 7.63
N GLU A 246 1.90 14.63 7.49
CA GLU A 246 0.94 14.66 8.61
C GLU A 246 1.24 13.58 9.66
N ARG A 247 1.64 12.39 9.23
CA ARG A 247 1.99 11.26 10.12
C ARG A 247 3.27 11.48 10.91
N TYR A 248 4.18 12.33 10.40
CA TYR A 248 5.46 12.66 11.03
C TYR A 248 5.40 13.93 11.88
N VAL A 249 4.36 14.74 11.72
CA VAL A 249 4.13 15.95 12.53
C VAL A 249 4.19 15.62 14.01
N GLY A 250 3.65 14.47 14.43
CA GLY A 250 3.59 14.06 15.83
C GLY A 250 4.92 13.71 16.51
N ILE A 251 5.99 13.56 15.74
CA ILE A 251 7.34 13.24 16.25
C ILE A 251 8.39 14.26 15.82
N MET A 252 7.94 15.39 15.29
CA MET A 252 8.82 16.37 14.72
C MET A 252 9.56 17.08 15.84
N ASN A 253 10.86 16.81 15.97
CA ASN A 253 11.77 17.64 16.74
C ASN A 253 12.71 18.39 15.77
N VAL A 254 13.61 19.21 16.30
CA VAL A 254 14.51 20.03 15.48
C VAL A 254 15.38 19.17 14.54
N GLU A 255 15.93 18.06 15.04
CA GLU A 255 16.79 17.19 14.22
C GLU A 255 15.99 16.42 13.16
N THR A 256 14.79 15.94 13.51
CA THR A 256 13.86 15.31 12.54
C THR A 256 13.50 16.30 11.43
N PHE A 257 13.16 17.54 11.79
CA PHE A 257 12.86 18.59 10.82
C PHE A 257 14.05 18.87 9.90
N ILE A 258 15.26 18.98 10.46
CA ILE A 258 16.48 19.21 9.70
C ILE A 258 16.76 18.07 8.72
N ASP A 259 16.75 16.84 9.19
CA ASP A 259 17.10 15.69 8.37
C ASP A 259 16.00 15.37 7.33
N MET A 260 14.72 15.62 7.64
CA MET A 260 13.63 15.50 6.68
C MET A 260 13.74 16.50 5.54
N SER A 261 13.99 17.78 5.85
CA SER A 261 14.25 18.81 4.83
C SER A 261 15.48 18.47 3.97
N LYS A 262 16.55 17.92 4.58
CA LYS A 262 17.72 17.47 3.82
C LYS A 262 17.40 16.30 2.89
N VAL A 263 16.62 15.30 3.32
CA VAL A 263 16.24 14.16 2.47
C VAL A 263 15.41 14.62 1.29
N ILE A 264 14.41 15.48 1.51
CA ILE A 264 13.61 16.09 0.43
C ILE A 264 14.52 16.81 -0.57
N HIS A 265 15.50 17.58 -0.07
CA HIS A 265 16.43 18.28 -0.93
C HIS A 265 17.31 17.32 -1.74
N LYS A 266 17.89 16.30 -1.11
CA LYS A 266 18.70 15.30 -1.81
C LYS A 266 17.89 14.59 -2.89
N LEU A 267 16.63 14.24 -2.61
CA LEU A 267 15.74 13.60 -3.56
C LEU A 267 15.39 14.53 -4.74
N ALA A 268 14.94 15.76 -4.48
CA ALA A 268 14.62 16.73 -5.52
C ALA A 268 15.84 17.03 -6.41
N LYS A 269 17.03 17.17 -5.81
CA LYS A 269 18.28 17.35 -6.54
C LYS A 269 18.66 16.13 -7.35
N PHE A 270 18.40 14.93 -6.84
CA PHE A 270 18.61 13.68 -7.58
C PHE A 270 17.69 13.63 -8.82
N LEU A 271 16.39 13.88 -8.66
CA LEU A 271 15.45 13.92 -9.78
C LEU A 271 15.83 14.97 -10.84
N ASN A 272 16.31 16.15 -10.42
CA ASN A 272 16.81 17.18 -11.32
C ASN A 272 18.07 16.72 -12.08
N ARG A 273 19.03 16.10 -11.40
CA ARG A 273 20.24 15.52 -12.04
C ARG A 273 19.90 14.48 -13.10
N GLN A 274 18.86 13.69 -12.85
CA GLN A 274 18.38 12.64 -13.76
C GLN A 274 17.44 13.16 -14.85
N GLY A 275 17.16 14.47 -14.89
CA GLY A 275 16.31 15.09 -15.93
C GLY A 275 14.81 14.87 -15.75
N TRP A 276 14.37 14.30 -14.62
CA TRP A 276 12.95 14.07 -14.31
C TRP A 276 12.21 15.36 -13.92
N VAL A 277 12.92 16.35 -13.38
CA VAL A 277 12.38 17.67 -13.07
C VAL A 277 13.34 18.75 -13.55
N ASP A 278 12.82 19.82 -14.14
CA ASP A 278 13.64 20.96 -14.55
C ASP A 278 14.06 21.83 -13.34
N ASP A 279 14.93 22.81 -13.58
CA ASP A 279 15.46 23.68 -12.54
C ASP A 279 14.37 24.53 -11.87
N THR A 280 13.33 24.92 -12.61
CA THR A 280 12.21 25.72 -12.10
C THR A 280 11.40 24.90 -11.12
N LYS A 281 10.99 23.70 -11.55
CA LYS A 281 10.23 22.75 -10.74
C LYS A 281 11.04 22.33 -9.52
N TYR A 282 12.32 22.03 -9.67
CA TYR A 282 13.22 21.75 -8.56
C TYR A 282 13.20 22.86 -7.49
N GLN A 283 13.28 24.13 -7.89
CA GLN A 283 13.21 25.26 -6.96
C GLN A 283 11.85 25.39 -6.27
N GLU A 284 10.76 25.20 -7.01
CA GLU A 284 9.39 25.23 -6.48
C GLU A 284 9.15 24.14 -5.45
N LEU A 285 9.54 22.90 -5.76
CA LEU A 285 9.44 21.74 -4.88
C LEU A 285 10.18 21.99 -3.56
N LEU A 286 11.42 22.49 -3.64
CA LEU A 286 12.20 22.80 -2.45
C LEU A 286 11.58 23.91 -1.62
N LYS A 287 11.10 24.97 -2.28
CA LYS A 287 10.42 26.06 -1.61
C LYS A 287 9.16 25.53 -0.92
N GLN A 288 8.16 25.12 -1.68
CA GLN A 288 6.84 24.69 -1.18
C GLN A 288 6.95 23.56 -0.15
N GLY A 289 7.73 22.52 -0.43
CA GLY A 289 7.91 21.40 0.49
C GLY A 289 8.48 21.83 1.84
N ASN A 290 9.48 22.73 1.84
CA ASN A 290 10.05 23.27 3.08
C ASN A 290 9.11 24.23 3.81
N GLN A 291 8.36 25.08 3.09
CA GLN A 291 7.35 25.95 3.70
C GLN A 291 6.28 25.10 4.40
N LEU A 292 5.75 24.10 3.71
CA LEU A 292 4.71 23.21 4.22
C LEU A 292 5.20 22.37 5.39
N LEU A 293 6.41 21.81 5.31
CA LEU A 293 7.05 21.13 6.43
C LEU A 293 7.13 22.06 7.65
N PHE A 294 7.50 23.33 7.47
CA PHE A 294 7.57 24.31 8.53
C PHE A 294 6.20 24.64 9.12
N TYR A 295 5.18 24.92 8.31
CA TYR A 295 3.82 25.22 8.78
C TYR A 295 3.19 24.04 9.52
N MET A 296 3.32 22.84 8.97
CA MET A 296 2.81 21.61 9.59
C MET A 296 3.47 21.30 10.93
N SER A 297 4.76 21.59 11.04
CA SER A 297 5.50 21.44 12.29
C SER A 297 5.08 22.44 13.38
N LYS A 298 4.30 23.47 13.04
CA LYS A 298 4.00 24.65 13.88
C LYS A 298 2.51 24.83 14.21
N LEU A 299 1.67 23.82 13.99
CA LEU A 299 0.22 23.80 14.25
C LEU A 299 -0.17 23.92 15.76
N SER A 300 0.52 24.75 16.55
CA SER A 300 0.03 25.25 17.84
C SER A 300 -0.49 26.67 17.65
N GLU A 301 -1.75 26.91 18.02
CA GLU A 301 -2.61 28.08 17.75
C GLU A 301 -2.12 29.47 18.24
N LYS A 302 -0.82 29.68 18.52
CA LYS A 302 -0.33 30.89 19.22
C LYS A 302 0.65 31.79 18.45
N PHE A 303 0.91 31.56 17.17
CA PHE A 303 1.75 32.47 16.39
C PHE A 303 0.95 33.29 15.39
N THR A 304 1.17 34.60 15.39
CA THR A 304 0.70 35.49 14.32
C THR A 304 1.53 35.26 13.06
N SER A 305 0.89 35.27 11.89
CA SER A 305 1.51 35.01 10.57
C SER A 305 2.85 35.73 10.38
N ASN A 306 2.90 37.03 10.70
CA ASN A 306 4.11 37.86 10.56
C ASN A 306 5.35 37.36 11.36
N SER A 307 5.16 36.61 12.44
CA SER A 307 6.26 36.06 13.24
C SER A 307 6.79 34.73 12.67
N LEU A 308 5.92 33.95 12.02
CA LEU A 308 6.27 32.69 11.36
C LEU A 308 7.09 32.95 10.10
N ASP A 309 6.65 33.89 9.26
CA ASP A 309 7.35 34.25 8.00
C ASP A 309 8.80 34.71 8.26
N ARG A 310 9.02 35.42 9.36
CA ARG A 310 10.35 35.89 9.80
C ARG A 310 11.25 34.80 10.34
N ILE A 311 10.70 33.69 10.84
CA ILE A 311 11.47 32.53 11.31
C ILE A 311 11.77 31.62 10.13
N GLU A 312 10.77 31.36 9.28
CA GLU A 312 10.89 30.59 8.05
C GLU A 312 12.06 31.08 7.19
N THR A 313 12.10 32.38 6.88
CA THR A 313 13.17 33.03 6.10
C THR A 313 14.56 33.01 6.75
N LYS A 314 14.65 32.69 8.06
CA LYS A 314 15.94 32.51 8.76
C LYS A 314 16.38 31.06 8.74
N VAL A 315 15.43 30.14 8.84
CA VAL A 315 15.64 28.69 8.84
C VAL A 315 15.93 28.18 7.44
N PHE A 316 15.25 28.72 6.44
CA PHE A 316 15.51 28.47 5.02
C PHE A 316 16.17 29.68 4.40
N ASN A 317 17.40 29.52 3.93
CA ASN A 317 18.14 30.59 3.28
C ASN A 317 19.02 30.06 2.14
N GLY A 318 19.42 30.97 1.26
CA GLY A 318 20.19 30.66 0.05
C GLY A 318 19.32 30.43 -1.21
N PRO A 319 19.97 30.17 -2.36
CA PRO A 319 19.25 29.77 -3.56
C PRO A 319 18.47 28.47 -3.27
N ASN A 320 17.23 28.40 -3.74
CA ASN A 320 16.35 27.23 -3.63
C ASN A 320 15.83 26.91 -2.21
N TYR A 321 15.74 27.89 -1.31
CA TYR A 321 15.05 27.74 -0.01
C TYR A 321 15.59 26.58 0.86
N THR A 322 16.90 26.34 0.80
CA THR A 322 17.54 25.22 1.51
C THR A 322 17.60 25.43 3.02
N ILE A 323 17.53 24.34 3.79
CA ILE A 323 17.61 24.42 5.25
C ILE A 323 19.00 24.79 5.75
N ASN A 324 19.05 25.83 6.58
CA ASN A 324 20.22 26.19 7.36
C ASN A 324 20.14 25.52 8.73
N ALA A 325 20.81 24.38 8.89
CA ALA A 325 20.74 23.58 10.11
C ALA A 325 21.15 24.36 11.38
N SER A 326 22.11 25.28 11.28
CA SER A 326 22.53 26.12 12.42
C SER A 326 21.42 27.07 12.85
N ASN A 327 20.80 27.77 11.89
CA ASN A 327 19.67 28.65 12.16
C ASN A 327 18.43 27.88 12.59
N ALA A 328 18.15 26.72 12.00
CA ALA A 328 17.07 25.82 12.41
C ALA A 328 17.21 25.48 13.90
N ARG A 329 18.39 25.02 14.34
CA ARG A 329 18.67 24.76 15.76
C ARG A 329 18.51 26.00 16.62
N LYS A 330 18.99 27.15 16.18
CA LYS A 330 18.92 28.41 16.95
C LYS A 330 17.49 28.96 17.11
N TYR A 331 16.67 28.88 16.07
CA TYR A 331 15.36 29.52 16.05
C TYR A 331 14.23 28.57 16.43
N LEU A 332 14.30 27.29 16.06
CA LEU A 332 13.24 26.32 16.36
C LEU A 332 13.31 25.77 17.80
N SER A 333 14.44 25.91 18.50
CA SER A 333 14.59 25.53 19.91
C SER A 333 14.11 26.61 20.90
N LYS A 334 13.66 27.78 20.41
CA LYS A 334 13.29 28.90 21.29
C LYS A 334 11.98 28.62 22.04
N PRO A 335 11.86 29.09 23.29
CA PRO A 335 10.63 28.98 24.07
C PRO A 335 9.41 29.56 23.31
N GLY A 336 8.29 28.83 23.34
CA GLY A 336 7.06 29.17 22.63
C GLY A 336 6.94 28.51 21.26
N ILE A 337 8.05 28.18 20.61
CA ILE A 337 8.06 27.43 19.34
C ILE A 337 8.01 25.94 19.67
N THR A 338 6.80 25.40 19.80
CA THR A 338 6.62 23.97 20.08
C THR A 338 6.43 23.26 18.75
N LEU A 339 7.38 22.42 18.36
CA LEU A 339 7.10 21.44 17.33
C LEU A 339 6.10 20.43 17.92
N ILE A 340 5.10 20.03 17.15
CA ILE A 340 4.07 19.12 17.66
C ILE A 340 4.74 17.82 18.12
N ASN A 341 4.54 17.50 19.39
CA ASN A 341 4.74 16.16 19.92
C ASN A 341 3.36 15.66 20.30
N THR A 342 2.65 15.04 19.35
CA THR A 342 1.42 14.32 19.71
C THR A 342 1.81 13.00 20.35
N LYS A 343 1.15 12.67 21.46
CA LYS A 343 1.28 11.34 22.04
C LYS A 343 0.71 10.35 21.03
N LEU A 344 1.52 9.36 20.64
CA LEU A 344 1.04 8.18 19.91
C LEU A 344 -0.20 7.64 20.62
N HIS A 345 -1.23 7.31 19.86
CA HIS A 345 -2.54 6.89 20.38
C HIS A 345 -2.37 5.81 21.46
N PRO A 346 -3.15 5.86 22.56
CA PRO A 346 -3.09 4.84 23.59
C PRO A 346 -3.41 3.47 22.99
N ASN A 347 -2.60 2.46 23.32
CA ASN A 347 -2.85 1.06 22.97
C ASN A 347 -4.20 0.62 23.56
N GLU A 348 -5.19 0.38 22.71
CA GLU A 348 -6.45 -0.22 23.13
C GLU A 348 -6.22 -1.71 23.46
N LYS A 349 -6.58 -2.13 24.67
CA LYS A 349 -6.35 -3.50 25.14
C LYS A 349 -7.35 -4.48 24.50
N PHE A 350 -6.94 -5.17 23.45
CA PHE A 350 -7.73 -6.22 22.79
C PHE A 350 -7.39 -7.63 23.29
N LYS A 351 -7.70 -7.93 24.55
CA LYS A 351 -7.46 -9.25 25.14
C LYS A 351 -8.70 -10.14 25.05
N LEU A 352 -8.55 -11.38 24.58
CA LEU A 352 -9.63 -12.37 24.71
C LEU A 352 -9.80 -12.77 26.19
N LYS A 353 -11.04 -12.99 26.63
CA LYS A 353 -11.35 -13.30 28.03
C LYS A 353 -10.69 -14.60 28.51
N ASN A 354 -10.66 -15.61 27.66
CA ASN A 354 -10.07 -16.91 28.00
C ASN A 354 -8.55 -16.84 27.87
N VAL A 355 -7.84 -17.17 28.94
CA VAL A 355 -6.37 -17.20 28.98
C VAL A 355 -5.87 -18.51 28.37
N LEU A 356 -4.83 -18.42 27.55
CA LEU A 356 -4.10 -19.60 27.08
C LEU A 356 -3.04 -19.96 28.12
N ASP A 357 -2.94 -21.24 28.45
CA ASP A 357 -1.96 -21.75 29.41
C ASP A 357 -0.54 -21.87 28.80
N ASP A 358 0.44 -22.18 29.66
CA ASP A 358 1.83 -22.36 29.24
C ASP A 358 2.01 -23.55 28.28
N HIS A 359 1.14 -24.57 28.37
CA HIS A 359 1.17 -25.68 27.43
C HIS A 359 0.81 -25.23 26.01
N GLN A 360 -0.20 -24.36 25.84
CA GLN A 360 -0.52 -23.76 24.55
C GLN A 360 0.61 -22.87 24.03
N LEU A 361 1.32 -22.18 24.92
CA LEU A 361 2.51 -21.40 24.54
C LEU A 361 3.61 -22.31 24.00
N ASP A 362 3.90 -23.42 24.67
CA ASP A 362 4.92 -24.37 24.24
C ASP A 362 4.57 -24.99 22.88
N LEU A 363 3.30 -25.34 22.66
CA LEU A 363 2.81 -25.82 21.36
C LEU A 363 2.97 -24.76 20.27
N GLU A 364 2.68 -23.50 20.58
CA GLU A 364 2.84 -22.38 19.64
C GLU A 364 4.32 -22.16 19.28
N ILE A 365 5.22 -22.20 20.28
CA ILE A 365 6.67 -22.04 20.07
C ILE A 365 7.23 -23.20 19.23
N ALA A 366 6.84 -24.44 19.53
CA ALA A 366 7.24 -25.60 18.76
C ALA A 366 6.77 -25.51 17.30
N GLN A 367 5.54 -25.07 17.09
CA GLN A 367 4.98 -24.86 15.76
C GLN A 367 5.66 -23.72 15.02
N PHE A 368 5.95 -22.60 15.69
CA PHE A 368 6.73 -21.50 15.13
C PHE A 368 8.10 -21.99 14.64
N ARG A 369 8.86 -22.71 15.47
CA ARG A 369 10.20 -23.22 15.11
C ARG A 369 10.12 -24.10 13.86
N LYS A 370 9.23 -25.09 13.87
CA LYS A 370 9.03 -25.97 12.71
C LYS A 370 8.69 -25.19 11.43
N ASN A 371 7.76 -24.25 11.51
CA ASN A 371 7.35 -23.47 10.35
C ASN A 371 8.45 -22.50 9.89
N MET A 372 9.20 -21.90 10.82
CA MET A 372 10.31 -20.99 10.51
C MET A 372 11.48 -21.75 9.86
N ASP A 373 11.85 -22.92 10.38
CA ASP A 373 12.89 -23.76 9.77
C ASP A 373 12.51 -24.19 8.34
N SER A 374 11.24 -24.53 8.14
CA SER A 374 10.69 -24.88 6.83
C SER A 374 10.68 -23.66 5.89
N PHE A 375 10.24 -22.51 6.38
CA PHE A 375 10.27 -21.25 5.64
C PHE A 375 11.69 -20.90 5.18
N LEU A 376 12.65 -20.93 6.10
CA LEU A 376 14.04 -20.65 5.81
C LEU A 376 14.60 -21.62 4.76
N THR A 377 14.27 -22.90 4.86
CA THR A 377 14.77 -23.91 3.92
C THR A 377 14.14 -23.77 2.53
N ILE A 378 12.83 -23.50 2.46
CA ILE A 378 12.06 -23.49 1.20
C ILE A 378 12.17 -22.14 0.48
N ARG A 379 12.18 -21.03 1.23
CA ARG A 379 12.10 -19.66 0.67
C ARG A 379 13.40 -18.87 0.79
N ILE A 380 14.25 -19.16 1.78
CA ILE A 380 15.51 -18.44 2.03
C ILE A 380 16.66 -19.46 2.00
N SER A 381 16.71 -20.21 0.90
CA SER A 381 17.64 -21.33 0.73
C SER A 381 19.11 -20.92 0.75
N ASP A 382 19.41 -19.65 0.45
CA ASP A 382 20.74 -19.05 0.62
C ASP A 382 20.87 -18.42 2.03
N PRO A 383 21.71 -18.98 2.93
CA PRO A 383 21.86 -18.49 4.29
C PRO A 383 22.46 -17.08 4.37
N ASN A 384 23.14 -16.60 3.32
CA ASN A 384 23.71 -15.26 3.26
C ASN A 384 22.75 -14.23 2.65
N LEU A 385 21.56 -14.65 2.21
CA LEU A 385 20.59 -13.77 1.56
C LEU A 385 20.08 -12.66 2.48
N ILE A 386 20.04 -12.91 3.79
CA ILE A 386 19.49 -11.99 4.79
C ILE A 386 20.44 -11.91 5.97
N PHE A 387 21.18 -10.81 6.08
CA PHE A 387 22.18 -10.61 7.13
C PHE A 387 21.58 -10.67 8.54
N ASP A 388 20.43 -10.04 8.76
CA ASP A 388 19.75 -9.95 10.07
C ASP A 388 18.71 -11.07 10.30
N LYS A 389 18.83 -12.20 9.59
CA LYS A 389 17.84 -13.28 9.61
C LYS A 389 17.52 -13.78 11.02
N GLU A 390 18.55 -14.05 11.82
CA GLU A 390 18.39 -14.58 13.18
C GLU A 390 17.64 -13.58 14.07
N LEU A 391 17.98 -12.30 13.93
CA LEU A 391 17.29 -11.21 14.62
C LEU A 391 15.80 -11.16 14.24
N PHE A 392 15.49 -11.25 12.94
CA PHE A 392 14.10 -11.22 12.47
C PHE A 392 13.31 -12.43 12.98
N CYS A 393 13.91 -13.62 12.96
CA CYS A 393 13.33 -14.83 13.55
C CYS A 393 13.04 -14.65 15.05
N GLU A 394 13.96 -14.05 15.82
CA GLU A 394 13.78 -13.80 17.25
C GLU A 394 12.62 -12.82 17.52
N VAL A 395 12.55 -11.74 16.75
CA VAL A 395 11.45 -10.77 16.89
C VAL A 395 10.12 -11.41 16.54
N ILE A 396 10.02 -12.21 15.47
CA ILE A 396 8.77 -12.90 15.12
C ILE A 396 8.40 -13.93 16.18
N LEU A 397 9.38 -14.66 16.74
CA LEU A 397 9.13 -15.52 17.89
C LEU A 397 8.54 -14.74 19.07
N ASN A 398 9.03 -13.53 19.33
CA ASN A 398 8.49 -12.67 20.37
C ASN A 398 7.04 -12.24 20.06
N ILE A 399 6.72 -11.94 18.79
CA ILE A 399 5.33 -11.71 18.35
C ILE A 399 4.45 -12.91 18.72
N HIS A 400 4.85 -14.14 18.37
CA HIS A 400 4.10 -15.34 18.73
C HIS A 400 3.88 -15.47 20.24
N LYS A 401 4.94 -15.26 21.04
CA LYS A 401 4.85 -15.30 22.51
C LYS A 401 3.87 -14.26 23.06
N GLN A 402 3.93 -13.02 22.56
CA GLN A 402 3.03 -11.95 23.01
C GLN A 402 1.59 -12.23 22.60
N MET A 403 1.37 -12.73 21.38
CA MET A 403 0.04 -13.11 20.89
C MET A 403 -0.63 -14.15 21.79
N VAL A 404 0.12 -15.13 22.29
CA VAL A 404 -0.39 -16.09 23.27
C VAL A 404 -0.56 -15.46 24.66
N ARG A 405 0.50 -14.87 25.25
CA ARG A 405 0.50 -14.43 26.66
C ARG A 405 -0.37 -13.21 26.94
N LYS A 406 -0.34 -12.22 26.04
CA LYS A 406 -1.02 -10.93 26.22
C LYS A 406 -2.39 -10.92 25.56
N TYR A 407 -2.49 -11.45 24.34
CA TYR A 407 -3.71 -11.40 23.54
C TYR A 407 -4.56 -12.68 23.64
N ASN A 408 -4.02 -13.76 24.20
CA ASN A 408 -4.66 -15.07 24.31
C ASN A 408 -5.09 -15.65 22.95
N ARG A 409 -4.20 -15.53 21.94
CA ARG A 409 -4.46 -15.96 20.57
C ARG A 409 -3.34 -16.87 20.04
N ARG A 410 -3.75 -18.00 19.48
CA ARG A 410 -2.90 -18.86 18.62
C ARG A 410 -2.85 -18.33 17.20
N LEU A 411 -1.83 -18.68 16.41
CA LEU A 411 -1.62 -18.22 15.03
C LEU A 411 -2.89 -18.21 14.17
N SER A 412 -3.66 -19.30 14.17
CA SER A 412 -4.89 -19.43 13.37
C SER A 412 -6.06 -18.52 13.81
N LYS A 413 -5.89 -17.76 14.89
CA LYS A 413 -6.87 -16.84 15.47
C LYS A 413 -6.33 -15.41 15.57
N TRP A 414 -5.18 -15.12 14.94
CA TRP A 414 -4.71 -13.76 14.81
C TRP A 414 -5.69 -12.94 13.97
N THR A 415 -5.86 -11.68 14.33
CA THR A 415 -6.68 -10.71 13.59
C THR A 415 -5.87 -9.46 13.33
N THR A 416 -6.31 -8.64 12.37
CA THR A 416 -5.70 -7.33 12.07
C THR A 416 -5.46 -6.54 13.34
N ARG A 417 -6.50 -6.36 14.17
CA ARG A 417 -6.42 -5.55 15.40
C ARG A 417 -5.40 -6.08 16.40
N SER A 418 -5.40 -7.39 16.67
CA SER A 418 -4.47 -7.96 17.66
C SER A 418 -3.02 -7.92 17.18
N LEU A 419 -2.78 -8.17 15.90
CA LEU A 419 -1.44 -8.13 15.34
C LEU A 419 -0.92 -6.70 15.25
N THR A 420 -1.74 -5.74 14.80
CA THR A 420 -1.38 -4.31 14.79
C THR A 420 -1.03 -3.80 16.19
N ASP A 421 -1.82 -4.11 17.22
CA ASP A 421 -1.51 -3.68 18.60
C ASP A 421 -0.22 -4.34 19.13
N CYS A 422 -0.01 -5.62 18.84
CA CYS A 422 1.23 -6.33 19.22
C CYS A 422 2.46 -5.72 18.55
N LEU A 423 2.36 -5.41 17.26
CA LEU A 423 3.45 -4.79 16.48
C LEU A 423 3.74 -3.38 16.98
N ARG A 424 2.72 -2.56 17.23
CA ARG A 424 2.88 -1.23 17.84
C ARG A 424 3.63 -1.28 19.16
N GLN A 425 3.30 -2.24 20.02
CA GLN A 425 4.01 -2.42 21.28
C GLN A 425 5.47 -2.80 21.04
N ILE A 426 5.73 -3.75 20.14
CA ILE A 426 7.09 -4.17 19.79
C ILE A 426 7.90 -3.00 19.23
N TYR A 427 7.34 -2.21 18.32
CA TYR A 427 8.02 -1.04 17.76
C TYR A 427 8.23 0.06 18.79
N ALA A 428 7.41 0.16 19.83
CA ALA A 428 7.62 1.10 20.91
C ALA A 428 8.74 0.65 21.87
N GLU A 429 8.83 -0.65 22.16
CA GLU A 429 9.70 -1.23 23.20
C GLU A 429 11.07 -1.68 22.68
N ILE A 430 11.16 -2.17 21.43
CA ILE A 430 12.36 -2.79 20.87
C ILE A 430 13.04 -1.83 19.89
N ASN A 431 14.24 -1.36 20.25
CA ASN A 431 15.06 -0.45 19.44
C ASN A 431 15.97 -1.16 18.43
N ILE A 432 16.14 -2.49 18.54
CA ILE A 432 17.03 -3.26 17.66
C ILE A 432 16.60 -3.22 16.19
N LEU A 433 15.32 -2.89 15.95
CA LEU A 433 14.76 -2.75 14.61
C LEU A 433 14.93 -1.36 14.01
N ASP A 434 15.44 -0.36 14.74
CA ASP A 434 15.51 1.03 14.29
C ASP A 434 16.30 1.21 12.98
N GLU A 435 17.20 0.29 12.67
CA GLU A 435 18.03 0.34 11.46
C GLU A 435 17.73 -0.83 10.54
N LYS A 436 16.58 -1.49 10.71
CA LYS A 436 16.25 -2.77 10.06
C LYS A 436 14.95 -2.68 9.24
N PRO A 437 14.92 -1.87 8.17
CA PRO A 437 13.72 -1.65 7.38
C PRO A 437 13.22 -2.91 6.66
N LEU A 438 14.11 -3.91 6.45
CA LEU A 438 13.77 -5.21 5.88
C LEU A 438 12.91 -6.09 6.80
N PHE A 439 12.79 -5.77 8.09
CA PHE A 439 12.01 -6.59 9.03
C PHE A 439 10.55 -6.76 8.58
N LEU A 440 9.89 -5.67 8.17
CA LEU A 440 8.50 -5.70 7.73
C LEU A 440 8.32 -6.62 6.51
N ARG A 441 9.25 -6.54 5.56
CA ARG A 441 9.27 -7.39 4.35
C ARG A 441 9.48 -8.86 4.68
N PHE A 442 10.45 -9.15 5.53
CA PHE A 442 10.72 -10.51 6.00
C PHE A 442 9.48 -11.10 6.68
N PHE A 443 8.81 -10.31 7.51
CA PHE A 443 7.62 -10.79 8.22
C PHE A 443 6.43 -11.01 7.29
N ASP A 444 6.24 -10.16 6.29
CA ASP A 444 5.19 -10.31 5.27
C ASP A 444 5.36 -11.60 4.46
N ILE A 445 6.56 -11.85 3.96
CA ILE A 445 6.90 -13.07 3.21
C ILE A 445 6.73 -14.32 4.08
N TYR A 446 7.07 -14.23 5.38
CA TYR A 446 6.78 -15.29 6.34
C TYR A 446 5.27 -15.54 6.52
N LEU A 447 4.45 -14.48 6.60
CA LEU A 447 2.99 -14.63 6.69
C LEU A 447 2.38 -15.21 5.41
N GLN A 448 2.88 -14.81 4.24
CA GLN A 448 2.49 -15.38 2.96
C GLN A 448 2.79 -16.89 2.92
N TYR A 449 4.01 -17.28 3.32
CA TYR A 449 4.38 -18.69 3.45
C TYR A 449 3.42 -19.45 4.38
N LEU A 450 3.12 -18.89 5.56
CA LEU A 450 2.17 -19.50 6.50
C LEU A 450 0.76 -19.66 5.91
N ASN A 451 0.36 -18.79 4.98
CA ASN A 451 -0.92 -18.91 4.28
C ASN A 451 -0.91 -20.08 3.30
N GLU A 452 0.15 -20.18 2.49
CA GLU A 452 0.34 -21.25 1.50
C GLU A 452 0.31 -22.64 2.15
N ILE A 453 0.90 -22.77 3.35
CA ILE A 453 0.89 -24.02 4.12
C ILE A 453 -0.32 -24.15 5.06
N GLY A 454 -1.33 -23.29 4.93
CA GLY A 454 -2.62 -23.36 5.63
C GLY A 454 -2.56 -23.16 7.15
N LYS A 455 -1.57 -22.42 7.66
CA LYS A 455 -1.39 -22.15 9.11
C LYS A 455 -2.11 -20.89 9.59
N ILE A 456 -2.30 -19.92 8.70
CA ILE A 456 -3.15 -18.76 8.94
C ILE A 456 -4.44 -18.88 8.15
N LYS A 457 -5.47 -18.15 8.58
CA LYS A 457 -6.80 -18.20 7.97
C LYS A 457 -6.97 -17.25 6.79
N ASP A 458 -6.31 -16.10 6.86
CA ASP A 458 -6.50 -15.00 5.94
C ASP A 458 -5.21 -14.15 5.97
N TYR A 459 -4.41 -14.28 4.92
CA TYR A 459 -3.23 -13.47 4.70
C TYR A 459 -3.58 -11.98 4.60
N GLY A 460 -4.61 -11.61 3.82
CA GLY A 460 -5.00 -10.21 3.61
C GLY A 460 -5.36 -9.49 4.91
N THR A 461 -5.94 -10.19 5.89
CA THR A 461 -6.20 -9.65 7.23
C THR A 461 -4.91 -9.34 8.00
N LEU A 462 -3.90 -10.22 7.95
CA LEU A 462 -2.63 -10.04 8.68
C LEU A 462 -1.69 -9.09 7.94
N HIS A 463 -1.69 -9.13 6.62
CA HIS A 463 -1.01 -8.18 5.74
C HIS A 463 -1.51 -6.74 6.01
N ARG A 464 -2.83 -6.53 6.06
CA ARG A 464 -3.41 -5.23 6.50
C ARG A 464 -2.91 -4.80 7.88
N ALA A 465 -2.60 -5.75 8.78
CA ALA A 465 -2.06 -5.43 10.09
C ALA A 465 -0.64 -4.85 9.99
N LEU A 466 0.20 -5.44 9.13
CA LEU A 466 1.54 -4.93 8.82
C LEU A 466 1.44 -3.51 8.25
N MET A 467 0.59 -3.32 7.24
CA MET A 467 0.35 -2.00 6.62
C MET A 467 -0.11 -0.95 7.63
N ASN A 468 -1.05 -1.30 8.50
CA ASN A 468 -1.54 -0.38 9.54
C ASN A 468 -0.49 -0.06 10.60
N SER A 469 0.50 -0.93 10.80
CA SER A 469 1.57 -0.76 11.79
C SER A 469 2.87 -0.18 11.22
N ARG A 470 3.02 -0.11 9.89
CA ARG A 470 4.21 0.38 9.18
C ARG A 470 4.54 1.83 9.55
N THR A 471 3.52 2.70 9.61
CA THR A 471 3.71 4.07 10.08
C THR A 471 4.22 4.10 11.50
N ASP A 472 3.69 3.27 12.39
CA ASP A 472 4.15 3.22 13.78
C ASP A 472 5.60 2.73 13.87
N TYR A 473 6.03 1.82 12.99
CA TYR A 473 7.43 1.43 12.86
C TYR A 473 8.31 2.63 12.52
N PHE A 474 8.05 3.31 11.39
CA PHE A 474 8.88 4.45 10.96
C PHE A 474 8.85 5.60 11.97
N VAL A 475 7.68 5.92 12.51
CA VAL A 475 7.50 7.02 13.46
C VAL A 475 8.28 6.74 14.76
N ASN A 476 8.20 5.53 15.31
CA ASN A 476 8.97 5.20 16.52
C ASN A 476 10.48 5.21 16.27
N THR A 477 10.92 4.64 15.15
CA THR A 477 12.31 4.58 14.73
C THR A 477 12.92 5.97 14.52
N ILE A 478 12.27 6.82 13.70
CA ILE A 478 12.71 8.18 13.42
C ILE A 478 12.80 8.99 14.71
N ARG A 479 11.79 8.88 15.59
CA ARG A 479 11.80 9.56 16.89
C ARG A 479 13.01 9.17 17.73
N ARG A 480 13.31 7.87 17.84
CA ARG A 480 14.45 7.37 18.63
C ARG A 480 15.79 7.79 18.04
N LEU A 481 15.99 7.58 16.74
CA LEU A 481 17.22 7.98 16.05
C LEU A 481 17.47 9.49 16.14
N SER A 482 16.40 10.28 16.09
CA SER A 482 16.46 11.72 16.25
C SER A 482 16.84 12.14 17.67
N SER A 483 16.31 11.46 18.71
CA SER A 483 16.68 11.72 20.11
C SER A 483 18.13 11.37 20.47
N LYS A 484 18.81 10.51 19.69
CA LYS A 484 20.23 10.19 19.89
C LYS A 484 21.18 11.30 19.42
N LYS A 485 20.70 12.25 18.61
CA LYS A 485 21.49 13.36 18.04
C LYS A 485 21.41 14.67 18.83
N THR A 486 20.41 14.79 19.70
CA THR A 486 20.29 15.83 20.73
C THR A 486 21.04 15.41 21.97
#